data_AF-F6HKW8-F1
#
_entry.id   AF-F6HKW8-F1
#
_cell.length_a   1.000
_cell.length_b   1.000
_cell.length_c   1.000
_cell.angle_alpha   90.00
_cell.angle_beta   90.00
_cell.angle_gamma   90.00
#
_symmetry.space_group_name_H-M   'P 1'
#
loop_
_entity.id
_entity.type
_entity.pdbx_description
1 polymer ?
#
loop_
_entity_poly.entity_id
_entity_poly.type
_entity_poly.pdbx_seq_one_letter_code
_entity_poly.pdbx_strand_id
1 'polypeptide(L)'
;MPKKFSYQELAAAAKNFPSSTMLGQGGTGRVYKGFLTDSGRIERIWASYEHAKEDFMAELKIMSQLECRNVVSLIGWCIDQGELLLVYDYMFNGSLDKYLFGNNRMHLSWNLFGNNRMHLSWNLRYNVVLSLASALLYLHEDSGQCIPHRDVKSANVMLDFNFNAKLGDFGAAQFLDQLSNN
;
A
#
# COMPACT_ATOMS: atom_id res chain seq x y z
N MET A 1 12.34 -0.67 -11.81
CA MET A 1 11.77 0.62 -12.27
C MET A 1 10.27 0.46 -12.50
N PRO A 2 9.41 1.22 -11.80
CA PRO A 2 7.96 1.18 -11.99
C PRO A 2 7.54 1.62 -13.40
N LYS A 3 6.51 0.98 -13.97
CA LYS A 3 5.97 1.28 -15.31
C LYS A 3 5.10 2.54 -15.29
N LYS A 4 5.23 3.40 -16.30
CA LYS A 4 4.25 4.47 -16.56
C LYS A 4 3.05 3.87 -17.29
N PHE A 5 1.86 4.06 -16.74
CA PHE A 5 0.58 3.68 -17.35
C PHE A 5 -0.16 4.91 -17.88
N SER A 6 -1.03 4.70 -18.85
CA SER A 6 -2.05 5.66 -19.26
C SER A 6 -3.28 5.58 -18.37
N TYR A 7 -4.09 6.66 -18.33
CA TYR A 7 -5.34 6.63 -17.57
C TYR A 7 -6.29 5.55 -18.11
N GLN A 8 -6.37 5.40 -19.44
CA GLN A 8 -7.27 4.44 -20.08
C GLN A 8 -6.96 2.99 -19.69
N GLU A 9 -5.68 2.62 -19.59
CA GLU A 9 -5.27 1.28 -19.14
C GLU A 9 -5.72 1.02 -17.70
N LEU A 10 -5.49 1.97 -16.79
CA LEU A 10 -5.86 1.81 -15.38
C LEU A 10 -7.38 1.88 -15.17
N ALA A 11 -8.07 2.73 -15.93
CA ALA A 11 -9.53 2.79 -15.94
C ALA A 11 -10.13 1.46 -16.42
N ALA A 12 -9.62 0.87 -17.52
CA ALA A 12 -10.05 -0.44 -17.99
C ALA A 12 -9.79 -1.53 -16.93
N ALA A 13 -8.60 -1.54 -16.34
CA ALA A 13 -8.23 -2.48 -15.28
C ALA A 13 -9.13 -2.38 -14.04
N ALA A 14 -9.52 -1.17 -13.66
CA ALA A 14 -10.42 -0.88 -12.54
C ALA A 14 -11.92 -0.88 -12.91
N LYS A 15 -12.28 -1.23 -14.15
CA LYS A 15 -13.67 -1.15 -14.66
C LYS A 15 -14.30 0.25 -14.52
N ASN A 16 -13.52 1.30 -14.74
CA ASN A 16 -13.84 2.72 -14.55
C ASN A 16 -14.14 3.11 -13.09
N PHE A 17 -13.41 2.52 -12.15
CA PHE A 17 -13.41 2.92 -10.73
C PHE A 17 -14.79 2.93 -10.04
N PRO A 18 -15.64 1.89 -10.19
CA PRO A 18 -16.92 1.83 -9.52
C PRO A 18 -16.73 1.62 -8.02
N SER A 19 -17.69 2.07 -7.22
CA SER A 19 -17.69 1.89 -5.76
C SER A 19 -17.57 0.42 -5.33
N SER A 20 -17.96 -0.55 -6.18
CA SER A 20 -17.83 -1.99 -5.92
C SER A 20 -16.38 -2.49 -5.92
N THR A 21 -15.46 -1.77 -6.55
CA THR A 21 -14.02 -2.09 -6.56
C THR A 21 -13.23 -1.27 -5.54
N MET A 22 -13.88 -0.32 -4.85
CA MET A 22 -13.25 0.53 -3.86
C MET A 22 -12.90 -0.28 -2.61
N LEU A 23 -11.62 -0.29 -2.28
CA LEU A 23 -11.07 -0.96 -1.11
C LEU A 23 -11.06 -0.07 0.13
N GLY A 24 -11.03 1.25 -0.09
CA GLY A 24 -11.03 2.25 0.97
C GLY A 24 -10.94 3.67 0.42
N GLN A 25 -11.24 4.62 1.30
CA GLN A 25 -11.14 6.05 1.04
C GLN A 25 -10.47 6.70 2.25
N GLY A 26 -9.45 7.51 2.00
CA GLY A 26 -8.72 8.29 3.01
C GLY A 26 -8.75 9.77 2.70
N GLY A 27 -8.05 10.57 3.51
CA GLY A 27 -7.93 12.03 3.30
C GLY A 27 -7.10 12.40 2.06
N THR A 28 -6.24 11.50 1.61
CA THR A 28 -5.30 11.72 0.50
C THR A 28 -5.78 11.12 -0.83
N GLY A 29 -6.81 10.26 -0.81
CA GLY A 29 -7.32 9.65 -2.04
C GLY A 29 -8.30 8.51 -1.85
N ARG A 30 -8.56 7.79 -2.94
CA ARG A 30 -9.38 6.57 -2.99
C ARG A 30 -8.52 5.40 -3.44
N VAL A 31 -8.83 4.21 -2.94
CA VAL A 31 -8.09 3.00 -3.28
C VAL A 31 -9.05 2.03 -3.95
N TYR A 32 -8.66 1.52 -5.12
CA TYR A 32 -9.44 0.58 -5.91
C TYR A 32 -8.66 -0.71 -6.16
N LYS A 33 -9.40 -1.78 -6.39
CA LYS A 33 -8.89 -3.05 -6.91
C LYS A 33 -8.96 -3.01 -8.43
N GLY A 34 -7.82 -3.19 -9.10
CA GLY A 34 -7.73 -3.32 -10.54
C GLY A 34 -7.24 -4.72 -10.95
N PHE A 35 -7.56 -5.16 -12.17
CA PHE A 35 -6.95 -6.34 -12.79
C PHE A 35 -6.22 -5.89 -14.06
N LEU A 36 -4.88 -5.90 -14.03
CA LEU A 36 -4.08 -5.56 -15.19
C LEU A 36 -3.96 -6.79 -16.10
N THR A 37 -4.46 -6.67 -17.33
CA THR A 37 -4.39 -7.75 -18.34
C THR A 37 -2.97 -8.11 -18.71
N ASP A 38 -2.07 -7.13 -18.78
CA ASP A 38 -0.66 -7.33 -19.15
C ASP A 38 0.09 -8.22 -18.14
N SER A 39 -0.16 -8.02 -16.84
CA SER A 39 0.49 -8.80 -15.77
C SER A 39 -0.30 -10.06 -15.42
N GLY A 40 -1.58 -10.12 -15.80
CA GLY A 40 -2.52 -11.17 -15.36
C GLY A 40 -2.77 -11.17 -13.86
N ARG A 41 -2.51 -10.04 -13.17
CA ARG A 41 -2.55 -9.93 -11.71
C ARG A 41 -3.53 -8.85 -11.26
N ILE A 42 -3.98 -9.04 -10.02
CA ILE A 42 -4.78 -8.04 -9.31
C ILE A 42 -3.82 -7.04 -8.69
N GLU A 43 -4.08 -5.76 -8.93
CA GLU A 43 -3.31 -4.66 -8.38
C GLU A 43 -4.17 -3.74 -7.51
N ARG A 44 -3.51 -3.04 -6.60
CA ARG A 44 -4.09 -1.95 -5.81
C ARG A 44 -3.78 -0.63 -6.50
N ILE A 45 -4.82 0.10 -6.90
CA ILE A 45 -4.69 1.41 -7.54
C ILE A 45 -5.10 2.47 -6.53
N TRP A 46 -4.17 3.33 -6.14
CA TRP A 46 -4.44 4.51 -5.34
C TRP A 46 -4.63 5.71 -6.26
N ALA A 47 -5.82 6.30 -6.22
CA ALA A 47 -6.16 7.53 -6.91
C ALA A 47 -6.07 8.68 -5.92
N SER A 48 -5.06 9.54 -6.10
CA SER A 48 -4.82 10.70 -5.24
C SER A 48 -5.80 11.82 -5.56
N TYR A 49 -6.17 12.60 -4.54
CA TYR A 49 -6.89 13.85 -4.76
C TYR A 49 -5.94 14.97 -5.19
N GLU A 50 -6.48 16.00 -5.85
CA GLU A 50 -5.68 17.12 -6.35
C GLU A 50 -4.87 17.82 -5.25
N HIS A 51 -5.46 17.99 -4.05
CA HIS A 51 -4.79 18.61 -2.89
C HIS A 51 -3.69 17.74 -2.27
N ALA A 52 -3.60 16.46 -2.62
CA ALA A 52 -2.61 15.50 -2.12
C ALA A 52 -1.51 15.22 -3.16
N LYS A 53 -1.27 16.16 -4.08
CA LYS A 53 -0.24 16.06 -5.12
C LYS A 53 1.18 15.99 -4.54
N GLU A 54 1.46 16.69 -3.45
CA GLU A 54 2.78 16.66 -2.80
C GLU A 54 3.07 15.28 -2.23
N ASP A 55 2.13 14.70 -1.48
CA ASP A 55 2.21 13.33 -0.95
C ASP A 55 2.41 12.31 -2.09
N PHE A 56 1.66 12.47 -3.19
CA PHE A 56 1.80 11.62 -4.37
C PHE A 56 3.21 11.67 -4.97
N MET A 57 3.78 12.87 -5.13
CA MET A 57 5.11 13.04 -5.72
C MET A 57 6.20 12.54 -4.78
N ALA A 58 6.05 12.76 -3.47
CA ALA A 58 6.96 12.26 -2.45
C ALA A 58 6.97 10.72 -2.45
N GLU A 59 5.79 10.10 -2.42
CA GLU A 59 5.63 8.66 -2.44
C GLU A 59 6.19 8.06 -3.74
N LEU A 60 5.85 8.61 -4.92
CA LEU A 60 6.40 8.16 -6.19
C LEU A 60 7.94 8.22 -6.21
N LYS A 61 8.52 9.32 -5.73
CA LYS A 61 9.97 9.52 -5.70
C LYS A 61 10.66 8.49 -4.82
N ILE A 62 10.14 8.24 -3.62
CA ILE A 62 10.73 7.30 -2.67
C ILE A 62 10.52 5.87 -3.16
N MET A 63 9.27 5.50 -3.42
CA MET A 63 8.89 4.12 -3.76
C MET A 63 9.51 3.62 -5.07
N SER A 64 9.85 4.52 -6.00
CA SER A 64 10.54 4.14 -7.24
C SER A 64 11.98 3.64 -7.03
N GLN A 65 12.58 3.91 -5.86
CA GLN A 65 13.96 3.55 -5.51
C GLN A 65 14.04 2.39 -4.52
N LEU A 66 12.92 1.96 -3.94
CA LEU A 66 12.92 0.91 -2.93
C LEU A 66 12.78 -0.48 -3.56
N GLU A 67 13.61 -1.41 -3.09
CA GLU A 67 13.51 -2.83 -3.41
C GLU A 67 13.68 -3.65 -2.12
N CYS A 68 12.57 -3.80 -1.38
CA CYS A 68 12.56 -4.51 -0.11
C CYS A 68 11.35 -5.44 -0.01
N ARG A 69 11.61 -6.70 0.39
CA ARG A 69 10.57 -7.72 0.54
C ARG A 69 9.49 -7.36 1.56
N ASN A 70 9.82 -6.53 2.56
CA ASN A 70 8.91 -6.09 3.63
C ASN A 70 8.38 -4.68 3.43
N VAL A 71 8.53 -4.13 2.21
CA VAL A 71 7.86 -2.91 1.75
C VAL A 71 6.87 -3.30 0.64
N VAL A 72 5.75 -2.59 0.53
CA VAL A 72 4.79 -2.78 -0.57
C VAL A 72 5.46 -2.39 -1.88
N SER A 73 5.37 -3.23 -2.92
CA SER A 73 6.03 -2.93 -4.20
C SER A 73 5.20 -1.95 -5.03
N LEU A 74 5.83 -0.88 -5.50
CA LEU A 74 5.27 0.02 -6.50
C LEU A 74 5.48 -0.58 -7.90
N ILE A 75 4.39 -0.94 -8.55
CA ILE A 75 4.38 -1.52 -9.90
C ILE A 75 4.45 -0.42 -10.95
N GLY A 76 3.77 0.69 -10.70
CA GLY A 76 3.73 1.78 -11.66
C GLY A 76 2.91 2.97 -11.20
N TRP A 77 2.76 3.91 -12.12
CA TRP A 77 2.13 5.20 -11.86
C TRP A 77 1.49 5.75 -13.12
N CYS A 78 0.56 6.69 -12.95
CA CYS A 78 -0.09 7.43 -14.01
C CYS A 78 -0.21 8.90 -13.60
N ILE A 79 0.22 9.77 -14.51
CA ILE A 79 -0.03 11.22 -14.48
C ILE A 79 -0.57 11.55 -15.87
N ASP A 80 -1.89 11.55 -16.00
CA ASP A 80 -2.57 11.67 -17.28
C ASP A 80 -3.98 12.24 -17.06
N GLN A 81 -4.46 13.09 -17.97
CA GLN A 81 -5.79 13.72 -17.90
C GLN A 81 -6.12 14.45 -16.58
N GLY A 82 -5.10 14.92 -15.85
CA GLY A 82 -5.27 15.54 -14.53
C GLY A 82 -5.37 14.54 -13.37
N GLU A 83 -5.33 13.24 -13.66
CA GLU A 83 -5.41 12.15 -12.68
C GLU A 83 -4.00 11.72 -12.23
N LEU A 84 -3.86 11.49 -10.93
CA LEU A 84 -2.64 11.05 -10.27
C LEU A 84 -2.89 9.67 -9.64
N LEU A 85 -2.36 8.61 -10.24
CA LEU A 85 -2.60 7.24 -9.80
C LEU A 85 -1.28 6.51 -9.49
N LEU A 86 -1.20 5.82 -8.36
CA LEU A 86 -0.12 4.87 -8.04
C LEU A 86 -0.66 3.45 -8.05
N VAL A 87 0.14 2.52 -8.55
CA VAL A 87 -0.24 1.11 -8.72
C VAL A 87 0.72 0.25 -7.92
N TYR A 88 0.18 -0.55 -7.00
CA TYR A 88 0.93 -1.42 -6.11
C TYR A 88 0.46 -2.87 -6.23
N ASP A 89 1.31 -3.79 -5.78
CA ASP A 89 0.89 -5.18 -5.56
C ASP A 89 -0.36 -5.23 -4.66
N TYR A 90 -1.33 -6.07 -5.03
CA TYR A 90 -2.52 -6.26 -4.21
C TYR A 90 -2.24 -7.07 -2.95
N MET A 91 -2.62 -6.50 -1.80
CA MET A 91 -2.45 -7.09 -0.48
C MET A 91 -3.75 -7.80 -0.08
N PHE A 92 -3.82 -9.11 -0.36
CA PHE A 92 -5.05 -9.91 -0.24
C PHE A 92 -5.69 -9.89 1.15
N ASN A 93 -4.88 -9.88 2.19
CA ASN A 93 -5.36 -9.87 3.58
C ASN A 93 -5.57 -8.45 4.11
N GLY A 94 -5.30 -7.41 3.32
CA GLY A 94 -5.53 -6.02 3.73
C GLY A 94 -4.56 -5.56 4.82
N SER A 95 -5.00 -4.61 5.65
CA SER A 95 -4.19 -3.95 6.67
C SER A 95 -4.28 -4.64 8.04
N LEU A 96 -3.22 -4.56 8.83
CA LEU A 96 -3.06 -5.23 10.12
C LEU A 96 -4.05 -4.73 11.18
N ASP A 97 -4.41 -3.44 11.16
CA ASP A 97 -5.39 -2.83 12.07
C ASP A 97 -6.73 -3.57 12.09
N LYS A 98 -7.15 -4.14 10.95
CA LYS A 98 -8.37 -4.96 10.85
C LYS A 98 -8.32 -6.22 11.72
N TYR A 99 -7.15 -6.78 11.93
CA TYR A 99 -6.94 -7.98 12.76
C TYR A 99 -6.69 -7.64 14.24
N LEU A 100 -6.19 -6.44 14.52
CA LEU A 100 -5.89 -5.98 15.88
C LEU A 100 -7.10 -5.32 16.55
N PHE A 101 -7.84 -4.50 15.82
CA PHE A 101 -8.88 -3.61 16.33
C PHE A 101 -10.24 -3.79 15.65
N GLY A 102 -10.33 -4.65 14.63
CA GLY A 102 -11.54 -4.88 13.85
C GLY A 102 -12.74 -5.14 14.75
N ASN A 103 -13.71 -4.21 14.73
CA ASN A 103 -14.96 -4.33 15.47
C ASN A 103 -15.68 -5.63 15.08
N ASN A 104 -16.23 -6.32 16.07
CA ASN A 104 -17.03 -7.56 15.98
C ASN A 104 -18.23 -7.56 15.01
N ARG A 105 -18.43 -6.48 14.23
CA ARG A 105 -19.62 -6.24 13.41
C ARG A 105 -19.40 -6.29 11.91
N MET A 106 -18.15 -6.37 11.43
CA MET A 106 -17.86 -6.58 9.99
C MET A 106 -17.60 -8.06 9.65
N HIS A 107 -18.17 -8.95 10.47
CA HIS A 107 -18.25 -10.40 10.25
C HIS A 107 -19.39 -10.78 9.29
N LEU A 108 -19.70 -9.94 8.30
CA LEU A 108 -20.66 -10.30 7.27
C LEU A 108 -19.95 -10.29 5.92
N SER A 109 -19.67 -11.52 5.47
CA SER A 109 -19.33 -11.91 4.10
C SER A 109 -17.85 -11.88 3.69
N TRP A 110 -17.04 -12.77 4.29
CA TRP A 110 -16.27 -13.79 3.55
C TRP A 110 -15.68 -14.86 4.50
N ASN A 111 -16.54 -15.53 5.27
CA ASN A 111 -16.17 -16.79 5.91
C ASN A 111 -16.99 -17.89 5.24
N LEU A 112 -16.39 -18.57 4.26
CA LEU A 112 -16.87 -19.84 3.72
C LEU A 112 -16.82 -20.98 4.76
N PHE A 113 -16.18 -20.74 5.90
CA PHE A 113 -16.05 -21.67 7.01
C PHE A 113 -16.50 -20.94 8.28
N GLY A 114 -17.77 -21.12 8.65
CA GLY A 114 -18.44 -20.40 9.74
C GLY A 114 -17.84 -20.63 11.11
N ASN A 115 -16.74 -19.95 11.44
CA ASN A 115 -16.32 -19.77 12.83
C ASN A 115 -15.42 -18.55 13.02
N ASN A 116 -15.78 -17.75 14.03
CA ASN A 116 -14.99 -16.86 14.89
C ASN A 116 -13.87 -15.98 14.27
N ARG A 117 -13.84 -14.72 14.71
CA ARG A 117 -12.78 -13.70 14.53
C ARG A 117 -11.43 -14.32 14.16
N MET A 118 -10.96 -14.09 12.93
CA MET A 118 -9.59 -14.45 12.55
C MET A 118 -8.63 -13.54 13.34
N HIS A 119 -8.32 -13.96 14.57
CA HIS A 119 -7.24 -13.38 15.34
C HIS A 119 -5.93 -13.96 14.82
N LEU A 120 -4.96 -13.09 14.52
CA LEU A 120 -3.61 -13.54 14.19
C LEU A 120 -3.05 -14.37 15.35
N SER A 121 -2.54 -15.56 15.03
CA SER A 121 -1.82 -16.40 15.98
C SER A 121 -0.57 -15.67 16.50
N TRP A 122 -0.05 -16.09 17.64
CA TRP A 122 1.17 -15.48 18.20
C TRP A 122 2.35 -15.52 17.22
N ASN A 123 2.54 -16.66 16.54
CA ASN A 123 3.59 -16.82 15.53
C ASN A 123 3.43 -15.83 14.37
N LEU A 124 2.21 -15.60 13.88
CA LEU A 124 1.96 -14.60 12.84
C LEU A 124 2.26 -13.19 13.35
N ARG A 125 1.85 -12.84 14.57
CA ARG A 125 2.16 -11.52 15.17
C ARG A 125 3.68 -11.31 15.28
N TYR A 126 4.41 -12.34 15.72
CA TYR A 126 5.86 -12.28 15.81
C TYR A 126 6.50 -12.07 14.43
N ASN A 127 6.04 -12.78 13.40
CA ASN A 127 6.49 -12.59 12.02
C ASN A 127 6.19 -11.19 11.47
N VAL A 128 5.05 -10.60 11.85
CA VAL A 128 4.69 -9.22 11.49
C VAL A 128 5.69 -8.24 12.09
N VAL A 129 6.03 -8.39 13.37
CA VAL A 129 7.02 -7.54 14.05
C VAL A 129 8.39 -7.67 13.39
N LEU A 130 8.86 -8.89 13.12
CA LEU A 130 10.14 -9.12 12.44
C LEU A 130 10.17 -8.49 11.04
N SER A 131 9.09 -8.65 10.27
CA SER A 131 8.96 -8.03 8.94
C SER A 131 9.01 -6.51 9.01
N LEU A 132 8.31 -5.90 9.98
CA LEU A 132 8.32 -4.45 10.15
C LEU A 132 9.71 -3.94 10.58
N ALA A 133 10.37 -4.64 11.50
CA ALA A 133 11.74 -4.31 11.90
C ALA A 133 12.70 -4.40 10.71
N SER A 134 12.58 -5.44 9.88
CA SER A 134 13.38 -5.57 8.65
C SER A 134 13.11 -4.45 7.64
N ALA A 135 11.85 -4.02 7.49
CA ALA A 135 11.50 -2.90 6.62
C ALA A 135 12.13 -1.59 7.11
N LEU A 136 12.06 -1.32 8.41
CA LEU A 136 12.62 -0.10 9.00
C LEU A 136 14.15 -0.09 8.97
N LEU A 137 14.80 -1.23 9.24
CA LEU A 137 16.24 -1.35 9.07
C LEU A 137 16.66 -1.02 7.64
N TYR A 138 15.96 -1.60 6.66
CA TYR A 138 16.23 -1.32 5.25
C TYR A 138 16.10 0.17 4.92
N LEU A 139 15.02 0.82 5.36
CA LEU A 139 14.77 2.25 5.09
C LEU A 139 15.77 3.18 5.76
N HIS A 140 16.31 2.80 6.92
CA HIS A 140 17.19 3.67 7.68
C HIS A 140 18.66 3.49 7.30
N GLU A 141 19.08 2.28 6.96
CA GLU A 141 20.49 1.92 6.78
C GLU A 141 20.81 1.40 5.37
N ASP A 142 19.96 0.55 4.78
CA ASP A 142 20.32 -0.22 3.57
C ASP A 142 19.85 0.42 2.26
N SER A 143 18.94 1.40 2.28
CA SER A 143 18.42 2.08 1.08
C SER A 143 19.39 3.10 0.45
N GLY A 144 20.62 3.21 0.96
CA GLY A 144 21.66 4.13 0.48
C GLY A 144 21.51 5.57 1.00
N GLN A 145 20.29 6.00 1.30
CA GLN A 145 19.99 7.20 2.07
C GLN A 145 18.97 6.85 3.16
N CYS A 146 19.10 7.48 4.33
CA CYS A 146 18.15 7.29 5.42
C CYS A 146 16.79 7.90 5.04
N ILE A 147 15.73 7.10 5.11
CA ILE A 147 14.36 7.47 4.77
C ILE A 147 13.46 7.26 5.99
N PRO A 148 13.27 8.30 6.85
CA PRO A 148 12.25 8.24 7.88
C PRO A 148 10.85 8.11 7.26
N HIS A 149 10.13 7.04 7.60
CA HIS A 149 8.76 6.81 7.10
C HIS A 149 7.72 7.78 7.70
N ARG A 150 7.87 8.14 8.98
CA ARG A 150 7.03 9.11 9.74
C ARG A 150 5.55 8.78 9.96
N ASP A 151 5.04 7.69 9.41
CA ASP A 151 3.63 7.27 9.58
C ASP A 151 3.51 5.76 9.79
N VAL A 152 4.38 5.22 10.66
CA VAL A 152 4.35 3.80 11.04
C VAL A 152 3.17 3.55 11.97
N LYS A 153 2.13 2.91 11.45
CA LYS A 153 0.93 2.50 12.19
C LYS A 153 0.36 1.22 11.62
N SER A 154 -0.47 0.53 12.39
CA SER A 154 -1.08 -0.76 11.98
C SER A 154 -1.93 -0.67 10.71
N ALA A 155 -2.54 0.47 10.41
CA ALA A 155 -3.28 0.69 9.16
C ALA A 155 -2.37 0.71 7.91
N ASN A 156 -1.09 1.02 8.08
CA ASN A 156 -0.09 1.12 7.02
C ASN A 156 0.77 -0.16 6.91
N VAL A 157 0.52 -1.15 7.76
CA VAL A 157 1.12 -2.49 7.66
C VAL A 157 0.15 -3.39 6.90
N MET A 158 0.50 -3.72 5.67
CA MET A 158 -0.29 -4.55 4.77
C MET A 158 0.12 -6.01 4.85
N LEU A 159 -0.82 -6.92 4.59
CA LEU A 159 -0.64 -8.36 4.64
C LEU A 159 -0.89 -8.98 3.26
N ASP A 160 0.12 -9.67 2.72
CA ASP A 160 -0.02 -10.44 1.48
C ASP A 160 -0.88 -11.69 1.69
N PHE A 161 -1.08 -12.49 0.64
CA PHE A 161 -1.87 -13.73 0.69
C PHE A 161 -1.40 -14.73 1.77
N ASN A 162 -0.09 -14.77 2.05
CA ASN A 162 0.53 -15.67 3.02
C ASN A 162 0.69 -15.04 4.41
N PHE A 163 0.05 -13.89 4.67
CA PHE A 163 0.19 -13.11 5.90
C PHE A 163 1.61 -12.58 6.17
N ASN A 164 2.45 -12.45 5.14
CA ASN A 164 3.69 -11.70 5.29
C ASN A 164 3.37 -10.20 5.36
N ALA A 165 4.01 -9.51 6.30
CA ALA A 165 3.80 -8.08 6.47
C ALA A 165 4.70 -7.24 5.55
N LYS A 166 4.09 -6.19 5.00
CA LYS A 166 4.71 -5.19 4.14
C LYS A 166 4.29 -3.80 4.58
N LEU A 167 5.25 -2.93 4.85
CA LEU A 167 5.02 -1.53 5.16
C LEU A 167 4.64 -0.77 3.88
N GLY A 168 3.60 0.04 3.93
CA GLY A 168 3.14 0.90 2.84
C GLY A 168 2.79 2.30 3.32
N ASP A 169 2.25 3.13 2.42
CA ASP A 169 1.89 4.54 2.66
C ASP A 169 3.09 5.42 2.98
N PHE A 170 3.80 5.80 1.92
CA PHE A 170 5.02 6.62 2.02
C PHE A 170 4.77 8.10 1.72
N GLY A 171 3.51 8.56 1.74
CA GLY A 171 3.17 9.96 1.44
C GLY A 171 3.86 10.98 2.36
N ALA A 172 4.10 10.61 3.62
CA ALA A 172 4.81 11.46 4.61
C ALA A 172 6.32 11.21 4.70
N ALA A 173 6.84 10.23 3.94
CA ALA A 173 8.25 9.86 4.01
C ALA A 173 9.12 10.89 3.29
N GLN A 174 10.39 10.98 3.69
CA GLN A 174 11.35 11.93 3.09
C GLN A 174 12.78 11.41 3.23
N PHE A 175 13.68 11.81 2.33
CA PHE A 175 15.12 11.60 2.51
C PHE A 175 15.66 12.52 3.62
N LEU A 176 16.44 11.97 4.54
CA LEU A 176 16.97 12.72 5.69
C LEU A 176 17.86 13.90 5.25
N ASP A 177 18.64 13.77 4.18
CA ASP A 177 19.50 14.85 3.66
C ASP A 177 18.71 16.09 3.18
N GLN A 178 17.41 15.92 2.90
CA GLN A 178 16.53 17.03 2.55
C GLN A 178 16.01 17.79 3.77
N LEU A 179 16.08 17.20 4.97
CA LEU A 179 15.73 17.87 6.22
C LEU A 179 16.84 18.79 6.74
N SER A 180 18.09 18.47 6.46
CA SER A 180 19.24 19.26 6.92
C SER A 180 19.49 20.53 6.10
N ASN A 181 18.75 20.74 5.01
CA ASN A 181 18.86 21.91 4.13
C ASN A 181 17.71 22.92 4.29
N ASN A 182 16.90 22.79 5.34
CA ASN A 182 15.90 23.78 5.79
C ASN A 182 16.24 24.28 7.19
#